data_AF-J2KBE7-F1
#
_entry.id   AF-J2KBE7-F1
#
_cell.length_a   1.000
_cell.length_b   1.000
_cell.length_c   1.000
_cell.angle_alpha   90.00
_cell.angle_beta   90.00
_cell.angle_gamma   90.00
#
_symmetry.space_group_name_H-M   'P 1'
#
loop_
_entity.id
_entity.type
_entity.pdbx_description
1 polymer ?
#
loop_
_entity_poly.entity_id
_entity_poly.type
_entity_poly.pdbx_seq_one_letter_code
_entity_poly.pdbx_strand_id
1 'polypeptide(L)'
;MVLNTLSGVCFFLYFGALGNMKNIQLIGLLLVIIGSFLPLVHVPVIGNWNYWKLDHYLAIICWVLSACALFGIVNNQLKTVRIFGILLIILFIFTLIAIKFQALDYFSFLPFKSWRETFAGVVKLKWGWFIEFMGAFILVITKRKA
;
A
#
# COMPACT_ATOMS: atom_id res chain seq x y z
N MET A 1 -3.55 -30.90 1.19
CA MET A 1 -2.82 -29.60 1.13
C MET A 1 -2.80 -28.97 -0.26
N VAL A 2 -2.90 -29.74 -1.36
CA VAL A 2 -2.87 -29.23 -2.75
C VAL A 2 -4.22 -28.65 -3.23
N LEU A 3 -5.36 -29.05 -2.66
CA LEU A 3 -6.69 -28.55 -3.05
C LEU A 3 -6.97 -27.09 -2.64
N ASN A 4 -6.41 -26.59 -1.53
CA ASN A 4 -6.62 -25.20 -1.11
C ASN A 4 -5.88 -24.20 -2.00
N THR A 5 -4.78 -24.62 -2.63
CA THR A 5 -4.01 -23.78 -3.55
C THR A 5 -4.69 -23.67 -4.92
N LEU A 6 -5.39 -24.73 -5.36
CA LEU A 6 -6.15 -24.74 -6.63
C LEU A 6 -7.47 -23.95 -6.55
N SER A 7 -8.15 -23.96 -5.39
CA SER A 7 -9.36 -23.17 -5.15
C SER A 7 -9.11 -21.66 -5.27
N GLY A 8 -7.97 -21.18 -4.74
CA GLY A 8 -7.56 -19.78 -4.87
C GLY A 8 -7.32 -19.37 -6.33
N VAL A 9 -6.62 -20.21 -7.11
CA VAL A 9 -6.33 -19.91 -8.52
C VAL A 9 -7.60 -19.95 -9.38
N CYS A 10 -8.52 -20.89 -9.15
CA CYS A 10 -9.82 -20.93 -9.82
C CYS A 10 -10.73 -19.76 -9.43
N PHE A 11 -10.69 -19.30 -8.17
CA PHE A 11 -11.40 -18.09 -7.74
C PHE A 11 -10.87 -16.83 -8.45
N PHE A 12 -9.55 -16.73 -8.64
CA PHE A 12 -8.91 -15.66 -9.41
C PHE A 12 -9.27 -15.70 -10.90
N LEU A 13 -9.38 -16.90 -11.50
CA LEU A 13 -9.77 -17.06 -12.91
C LEU A 13 -11.26 -16.76 -13.14
N TYR A 14 -12.14 -17.08 -12.18
CA TYR A 14 -13.57 -16.76 -12.26
C TYR A 14 -13.84 -15.26 -12.13
N PHE A 15 -13.05 -14.56 -11.30
CA PHE A 15 -13.09 -13.09 -11.22
C PHE A 15 -12.50 -12.42 -12.47
N GLY A 16 -11.48 -13.03 -13.10
CA GLY A 16 -10.90 -12.55 -14.36
C GLY A 16 -11.89 -12.53 -15.53
N ALA A 17 -12.91 -13.38 -15.53
CA ALA A 17 -13.87 -13.53 -16.62
C ALA A 17 -15.07 -12.58 -16.58
N LEU A 18 -15.34 -11.87 -15.46
CA LEU A 18 -16.57 -11.09 -15.28
C LEU A 18 -16.35 -9.57 -15.22
N GLY A 19 -16.22 -8.95 -16.39
CA GLY A 19 -16.51 -7.54 -16.61
C GLY A 19 -15.31 -6.61 -16.63
N ASN A 20 -15.00 -6.11 -17.84
CA ASN A 20 -13.90 -5.22 -18.26
C ASN A 20 -13.59 -3.97 -17.39
N MET A 21 -14.39 -3.70 -16.36
CA MET A 21 -14.37 -2.50 -15.52
C MET A 21 -14.04 -2.82 -14.06
N LYS A 22 -14.50 -3.95 -13.52
CA LYS A 22 -14.24 -4.37 -12.13
C LYS A 22 -12.83 -4.93 -11.99
N ASN A 23 -12.35 -5.61 -13.03
CA ASN A 23 -11.02 -6.24 -13.03
C ASN A 23 -9.90 -5.21 -12.83
N ILE A 24 -10.03 -4.02 -13.43
CA ILE A 24 -9.03 -2.94 -13.28
C ILE A 24 -9.00 -2.42 -11.84
N GLN A 25 -10.16 -2.29 -11.18
CA GLN A 25 -10.23 -1.85 -9.78
C GLN A 25 -9.65 -2.89 -8.84
N LEU A 26 -9.90 -4.18 -9.10
CA LEU A 26 -9.34 -5.27 -8.31
C LEU A 26 -7.83 -5.37 -8.49
N ILE A 27 -7.32 -5.16 -9.70
CA ILE A 27 -5.88 -5.07 -9.95
C ILE A 27 -5.28 -3.90 -9.15
N GLY A 28 -5.93 -2.73 -9.16
CA GLY A 28 -5.52 -1.58 -8.35
C GLY A 28 -5.48 -1.89 -6.85
N LEU A 29 -6.50 -2.58 -6.34
CA LEU A 29 -6.54 -3.02 -4.94
C LEU A 29 -5.46 -4.05 -4.62
N LEU A 30 -5.24 -5.02 -5.51
CA LEU A 30 -4.23 -6.06 -5.35
C LEU A 30 -2.83 -5.44 -5.30
N LEU A 31 -2.56 -4.45 -6.16
CA LEU A 31 -1.32 -3.67 -6.16
C LEU A 31 -1.09 -2.97 -4.82
N VAL A 32 -2.12 -2.36 -4.23
CA VAL A 32 -2.02 -1.74 -2.89
C VAL A 32 -1.68 -2.79 -1.83
N ILE A 33 -2.39 -3.92 -1.80
CA ILE A 33 -2.13 -4.97 -0.80
C ILE A 33 -0.72 -5.55 -0.97
N ILE A 34 -0.31 -5.87 -2.20
CA ILE A 34 1.05 -6.37 -2.48
C ILE A 34 2.08 -5.32 -2.06
N GLY A 35 1.87 -4.06 -2.41
CA GLY A 35 2.73 -2.94 -2.03
C GLY A 35 2.92 -2.81 -0.52
N SER A 36 1.89 -3.11 0.28
CA SER A 36 1.97 -3.07 1.74
C SER A 36 2.98 -4.08 2.34
N PHE A 37 3.23 -5.17 1.61
CA PHE A 37 4.21 -6.20 1.95
C PHE A 37 5.58 -5.96 1.31
N LEU A 38 5.69 -5.02 0.37
CA LEU A 38 6.97 -4.69 -0.21
C LEU A 38 7.78 -3.80 0.73
N PRO A 39 9.11 -3.87 0.62
CA PRO A 39 9.95 -2.92 1.32
C PRO A 39 9.73 -1.53 0.74
N LEU A 40 9.23 -0.65 1.60
CA LEU A 40 8.98 0.76 1.33
C LEU A 40 10.25 1.57 1.56
N VAL A 41 11.03 1.15 2.55
CA VAL A 41 12.18 1.89 3.03
C VAL A 41 13.33 0.93 3.27
N HIS A 42 14.54 1.37 2.94
CA HIS A 42 15.75 0.67 3.37
C HIS A 42 16.47 1.50 4.43
N VAL A 43 16.54 0.95 5.64
CA VAL A 43 17.29 1.53 6.74
C VAL A 43 18.67 0.85 6.77
N PRO A 44 19.78 1.60 6.71
CA PRO A 44 21.12 1.04 6.54
C PRO A 44 21.58 0.10 7.66
N VAL A 45 20.97 0.14 8.85
CA VAL A 45 21.36 -0.69 10.01
C VAL A 45 20.52 -1.97 10.15
N ILE A 46 19.23 -1.93 9.79
CA ILE A 46 18.27 -3.04 10.00
C ILE A 46 17.86 -3.71 8.68
N GLY A 47 18.08 -3.05 7.55
CA GLY A 47 17.69 -3.50 6.22
C GLY A 47 16.32 -2.98 5.78
N ASN A 48 15.57 -3.83 5.08
CA ASN A 48 14.31 -3.47 4.41
C ASN A 48 13.13 -3.39 5.41
N TRP A 49 12.44 -2.24 5.44
CA TRP A 49 11.26 -1.97 6.25
C TRP A 49 10.00 -1.90 5.39
N ASN A 50 8.95 -2.55 5.88
CA ASN A 50 7.60 -2.56 5.32
C ASN A 50 6.66 -1.92 6.35
N TYR A 51 5.38 -1.71 6.02
CA TYR A 51 4.39 -1.13 6.94
C TYR A 51 4.40 -1.77 8.33
N TRP A 52 4.44 -3.10 8.38
CA TRP A 52 4.45 -3.87 9.63
C TRP A 52 5.64 -3.61 10.55
N LYS A 53 6.81 -3.26 9.99
CA LYS A 53 8.01 -2.94 10.78
C LYS A 53 8.11 -1.45 11.09
N LEU A 54 7.51 -0.63 10.23
CA LEU A 54 7.44 0.80 10.41
C LEU A 54 6.44 1.11 11.53
N ASP A 55 5.18 0.82 11.31
CA ASP A 55 4.10 1.12 12.25
C ASP A 55 2.91 0.21 11.98
N HIS A 56 2.52 -0.55 13.01
CA HIS A 56 1.41 -1.50 12.92
C HIS A 56 0.07 -0.80 12.67
N TYR A 57 -0.13 0.41 13.21
CA TYR A 57 -1.36 1.17 13.00
C TYR A 57 -1.50 1.61 11.56
N LEU A 58 -0.42 2.09 10.94
CA LEU A 58 -0.40 2.46 9.53
C LEU A 58 -0.75 1.26 8.61
N ALA A 59 -0.19 0.08 8.91
CA ALA A 59 -0.51 -1.16 8.21
C ALA A 59 -2.01 -1.52 8.30
N ILE A 60 -2.56 -1.45 9.51
CA ILE A 60 -3.97 -1.78 9.79
C ILE A 60 -4.89 -0.80 9.07
N ILE A 61 -4.61 0.51 9.10
CA ILE A 61 -5.41 1.52 8.40
C ILE A 61 -5.40 1.26 6.89
N CYS A 62 -4.23 0.96 6.30
CA CYS A 62 -4.14 0.61 4.88
C CYS A 62 -5.02 -0.60 4.52
N TRP A 63 -4.99 -1.64 5.35
CA TRP A 63 -5.81 -2.84 5.18
C TRP A 63 -7.31 -2.57 5.33
N VAL A 64 -7.71 -1.78 6.33
CA VAL A 64 -9.11 -1.39 6.54
C VAL A 64 -9.63 -0.56 5.36
N LEU A 65 -8.86 0.44 4.90
CA LEU A 65 -9.22 1.23 3.73
C LEU A 65 -9.33 0.37 2.46
N SER A 66 -8.43 -0.61 2.31
CA SER A 66 -8.48 -1.57 1.21
C SER A 66 -9.72 -2.47 1.28
N ALA A 67 -10.08 -2.96 2.47
CA ALA A 67 -11.31 -3.73 2.67
C ALA A 67 -12.57 -2.91 2.35
N CYS A 68 -12.59 -1.64 2.76
CA CYS A 68 -13.68 -0.71 2.41
C CYS A 68 -13.75 -0.41 0.91
N ALA A 69 -12.61 -0.26 0.23
CA ALA A 69 -12.56 -0.11 -1.22
C ALA A 69 -13.09 -1.37 -1.92
N LEU A 70 -12.72 -2.57 -1.44
CA LEU A 70 -13.24 -3.85 -1.94
C LEU A 70 -14.76 -3.93 -1.80
N PHE A 71 -15.31 -3.53 -0.64
CA PHE A 71 -16.75 -3.45 -0.44
C PHE A 71 -17.42 -2.51 -1.46
N GLY A 72 -16.78 -1.36 -1.76
CA GLY A 72 -17.23 -0.45 -2.81
C GLY A 72 -17.24 -1.10 -4.21
N ILE A 73 -16.23 -1.92 -4.54
CA ILE A 73 -16.12 -2.63 -5.82
C ILE A 73 -17.23 -3.69 -5.95
N VAL A 74 -17.45 -4.49 -4.90
CA VAL A 74 -18.49 -5.54 -4.87
C VAL A 74 -19.88 -4.93 -5.05
N ASN A 75 -20.16 -3.81 -4.38
CA ASN A 75 -21.42 -3.07 -4.52
C ASN A 75 -21.51 -2.21 -5.80
N ASN A 76 -20.49 -2.25 -6.68
CA ASN A 76 -20.43 -1.48 -7.92
C ASN A 76 -20.54 0.05 -7.73
N GLN A 77 -20.19 0.54 -6.54
CA GLN A 77 -20.27 1.94 -6.13
C GLN A 77 -18.95 2.67 -6.40
N LEU A 78 -18.78 3.14 -7.64
CA LEU A 78 -17.56 3.82 -8.08
C LEU A 78 -17.20 5.05 -7.25
N LYS A 79 -18.19 5.78 -6.74
CA LYS A 79 -17.97 6.94 -5.86
C LYS A 79 -17.22 6.52 -4.59
N THR A 80 -17.69 5.44 -3.96
CA THR A 80 -17.11 4.85 -2.76
C THR A 80 -15.68 4.36 -3.01
N VAL A 81 -15.46 3.62 -4.10
CA VAL A 81 -14.11 3.15 -4.50
C VAL A 81 -13.15 4.31 -4.70
N ARG A 82 -13.60 5.39 -5.35
CA ARG A 82 -12.78 6.58 -5.61
C ARG A 82 -12.44 7.36 -4.34
N ILE A 83 -13.39 7.50 -3.42
CA ILE A 83 -13.16 8.12 -2.10
C ILE A 83 -12.09 7.33 -1.33
N PHE A 84 -12.22 6.00 -1.26
CA PHE A 84 -11.22 5.17 -0.58
C PHE A 84 -9.86 5.17 -1.30
N GLY A 85 -9.83 5.24 -2.63
CA GLY A 85 -8.60 5.43 -3.39
C GLY A 85 -7.89 6.75 -3.05
N ILE A 86 -8.64 7.85 -2.90
CA ILE A 86 -8.09 9.15 -2.47
C ILE A 86 -7.58 9.06 -1.02
N LEU A 87 -8.34 8.42 -0.12
CA LEU A 87 -7.92 8.22 1.27
C LEU A 87 -6.63 7.40 1.36
N LEU A 88 -6.46 6.37 0.51
CA LEU A 88 -5.22 5.60 0.41
C LEU A 88 -4.03 6.47 -0.03
N ILE A 89 -4.21 7.32 -1.04
CA ILE A 89 -3.16 8.26 -1.48
C ILE A 89 -2.76 9.21 -0.34
N ILE A 90 -3.74 9.75 0.38
CA ILE A 90 -3.49 10.62 1.55
C ILE A 90 -2.73 9.84 2.62
N LEU A 91 -3.14 8.60 2.91
CA LEU A 91 -2.44 7.73 3.85
C LEU A 91 -0.99 7.50 3.44
N PHE A 92 -0.70 7.22 2.17
CA PHE A 92 0.66 7.01 1.69
C PHE A 92 1.54 8.25 1.86
N ILE A 93 1.01 9.44 1.54
CA ILE A 93 1.72 10.70 1.77
C ILE A 93 1.97 10.92 3.27
N PHE A 94 0.98 10.65 4.12
CA PHE A 94 1.15 10.72 5.57
C PHE A 94 2.21 9.73 6.07
N THR A 95 2.26 8.53 5.49
CA THR A 95 3.24 7.49 5.83
C THR A 95 4.66 7.95 5.50
N LEU A 96 4.88 8.60 4.34
CA LEU A 96 6.18 9.18 3.96
C LEU A 96 6.68 10.20 5.00
N ILE A 97 5.77 10.99 5.58
CA ILE A 97 6.09 11.94 6.64
C ILE A 97 6.40 11.21 7.94
N ALA A 98 5.57 10.23 8.33
CA ALA A 98 5.76 9.41 9.53
C ALA A 98 7.12 8.70 9.53
N ILE A 99 7.57 8.20 8.37
CA ILE A 99 8.90 7.58 8.19
C ILE A 99 10.02 8.54 8.56
N LYS A 100 9.92 9.82 8.16
CA LYS A 100 10.96 10.81 8.47
C LYS A 100 11.03 11.05 9.97
N PHE A 101 9.89 11.19 10.64
CA PHE A 101 9.84 11.36 12.10
C PHE A 101 10.38 10.12 12.83
N GLN A 102 9.93 8.93 12.42
CA GLN A 102 10.34 7.69 13.06
C GLN A 102 11.83 7.38 12.84
N ALA A 103 12.39 7.71 11.68
CA ALA A 103 13.82 7.59 11.45
C ALA A 103 14.61 8.52 12.38
N LEU A 104 14.15 9.75 12.62
CA LEU A 104 14.80 10.69 13.54
C LEU A 104 14.77 10.19 14.99
N ASP A 105 13.62 9.68 15.44
CA ASP A 105 13.47 9.09 16.78
C ASP A 105 14.31 7.82 16.93
N TYR A 106 14.35 6.98 15.90
CA TYR A 106 15.16 5.76 15.91
C TYR A 106 16.64 6.09 16.07
N PHE A 107 17.16 7.13 15.42
CA PHE A 107 18.56 7.53 15.55
C PHE A 107 18.85 8.46 16.74
N SER A 108 17.88 8.72 17.63
CA SER A 108 18.08 9.57 18.82
C SER A 108 19.15 9.05 19.79
N PHE A 109 19.48 7.75 19.74
CA PHE A 109 20.58 7.16 20.51
C PHE A 109 21.98 7.62 20.06
N LEU A 110 22.11 8.24 18.88
CA LEU A 110 23.38 8.77 18.40
C LEU A 110 23.60 10.19 18.94
N PRO A 111 24.69 10.45 19.69
CA PRO A 111 24.92 11.74 20.35
C PRO A 111 25.19 12.89 19.36
N PHE A 112 25.55 12.60 18.10
CA PHE A 112 25.90 13.61 17.09
C PHE A 112 24.75 13.86 16.10
N LYS A 113 24.24 15.10 16.08
CA LYS A 113 23.13 15.54 15.22
C LYS A 113 23.41 15.37 13.72
N SER A 114 24.65 15.61 13.27
CA SER A 114 25.04 15.52 11.86
C SER A 114 24.98 14.09 11.29
N TRP A 115 25.19 13.07 12.12
CA TRP A 115 25.08 11.67 11.70
C TRP A 115 23.61 11.27 11.58
N ARG A 116 22.76 11.71 12.51
CA ARG A 116 21.31 11.50 12.47
C ARG A 116 20.68 12.07 11.21
N GLU A 117 21.04 13.31 10.85
CA GLU A 117 20.53 13.97 9.63
C GLU A 117 21.04 13.29 8.34
N THR A 118 22.28 12.78 8.34
CA THR A 118 22.84 12.04 7.19
C THR A 118 22.16 10.68 7.03
N PHE A 119 21.94 9.93 8.11
CA PHE A 119 21.27 8.62 8.06
C PHE A 119 19.76 8.73 7.80
N ALA A 120 19.09 9.75 8.35
CA ALA A 120 17.71 10.09 8.01
C ALA A 120 17.57 10.51 6.52
N GLY A 121 18.59 11.17 5.96
CA GLY A 121 18.68 11.46 4.52
C GLY A 121 19.01 10.23 3.65
N VAL A 122 19.62 9.18 4.22
CA VAL A 122 19.99 7.92 3.55
C VAL A 122 18.89 6.85 3.66
N VAL A 123 17.73 7.18 4.23
CA VAL A 123 16.52 6.36 4.17
C VAL A 123 16.07 6.27 2.71
N LYS A 124 16.63 5.29 1.98
CA LYS A 124 16.34 5.12 0.54
C LYS A 124 14.92 4.59 0.40
N LEU A 125 14.05 5.41 -0.18
CA LEU A 125 12.75 4.98 -0.65
C LEU A 125 12.96 3.85 -1.67
N LYS A 126 12.29 2.73 -1.42
CA LYS A 126 12.33 1.54 -2.28
C LYS A 126 11.13 1.54 -3.24
N TRP A 127 11.14 0.61 -4.17
CA TRP A 127 10.12 0.50 -5.23
C TRP A 127 8.71 0.18 -4.74
N GLY A 128 8.53 -0.19 -3.46
CA GLY A 128 7.21 -0.45 -2.87
C GLY A 128 6.25 0.74 -3.00
N TRP A 129 6.75 1.97 -2.85
CA TRP A 129 5.95 3.19 -3.04
C TRP A 129 5.33 3.28 -4.41
N PHE A 130 6.09 2.94 -5.45
CA PHE A 130 5.60 3.03 -6.81
C PHE A 130 4.41 2.09 -7.02
N ILE A 131 4.50 0.87 -6.48
CA ILE A 131 3.43 -0.14 -6.59
C ILE A 131 2.17 0.28 -5.83
N GLU A 132 2.31 0.81 -4.61
CA GLU A 132 1.15 1.28 -3.82
C GLU A 132 0.47 2.49 -4.45
N PHE A 133 1.25 3.52 -4.80
CA PHE A 133 0.71 4.72 -5.45
C PHE A 133 0.05 4.34 -6.78
N MET A 134 0.66 3.48 -7.59
CA MET A 134 0.03 2.99 -8.82
C MET A 134 -1.32 2.31 -8.55
N GLY A 135 -1.38 1.42 -7.57
CA GLY A 135 -2.63 0.74 -7.20
C GLY A 135 -3.74 1.72 -6.80
N ALA A 136 -3.41 2.70 -5.95
CA ALA A 136 -4.38 3.71 -5.54
C ALA A 136 -4.76 4.67 -6.68
N PHE A 137 -3.82 5.04 -7.55
CA PHE A 137 -4.13 5.82 -8.76
C PHE A 137 -5.09 5.09 -9.69
N ILE A 138 -4.93 3.77 -9.87
CA ILE A 138 -5.87 2.96 -10.66
C ILE A 138 -7.27 3.00 -10.05
N LEU A 139 -7.40 2.88 -8.72
CA LEU A 139 -8.69 2.99 -8.02
C LEU A 139 -9.35 4.36 -8.24
N VAL A 140 -8.56 5.44 -8.26
CA VAL A 140 -9.06 6.81 -8.43
C VAL A 140 -9.42 7.15 -9.89
N ILE A 141 -8.61 6.68 -10.84
CA ILE A 141 -8.73 6.99 -12.26
C ILE A 141 -9.79 6.12 -12.94
N THR A 142 -10.15 4.97 -12.37
CA THR A 142 -11.16 4.09 -12.98
C THR A 142 -12.51 4.83 -13.15
N LYS A 143 -12.88 5.10 -14.41
CA LYS A 143 -14.14 5.72 -14.81
C LYS A 143 -15.09 4.66 -15.32
N ARG A 144 -16.38 4.72 -14.94
CA ARG A 144 -17.43 3.93 -15.60
C ARG A 144 -17.33 4.18 -17.10
N LYS A 145 -17.12 3.13 -17.91
CA LYS A 145 -17.50 3.21 -19.33
C LYS A 145 -19.00 3.55 -19.33
N ALA A 146 -19.32 4.73 -19.84
CA ALA A 146 -20.68 5.19 -20.07
C ALA A 146 -21.31 4.35 -21.19
#